data_AF-A0A7V5DL26-F1
#
_entry.id   AF-A0A7V5DL26-F1
#
_cell.length_a   1.000
_cell.length_b   1.000
_cell.length_c   1.000
_cell.angle_alpha   90.00
_cell.angle_beta   90.00
_cell.angle_gamma   90.00
#
_symmetry.space_group_name_H-M   'P 1'
#
loop_
_entity.id
_entity.type
_entity.pdbx_description
1 polymer ?
#
loop_
_entity_poly.entity_id
_entity_poly.type
_entity_poly.pdbx_seq_one_letter_code
_entity_poly.pdbx_strand_id
1 'polypeptide(L)'
;MTTETRDTPLAWLRRHHDVILLGAILLAALALRLYQLEQDSFWLDELIQIRRSRLPFFAMIKDVLAEVGAVPIEYIITHFVYYYIGRSEGILRLPAVLWGVLSVATVYFLG
;
A
#
# COMPACT_ATOMS: atom_id res chain seq x y z
N MET A 1 -1.68 33.86 -35.13
CA MET A 1 -3.06 33.63 -34.65
C MET A 1 -2.95 32.84 -33.35
N THR A 2 -2.72 33.54 -32.25
CA THR A 2 -2.45 32.98 -30.92
C THR A 2 -3.78 32.85 -30.18
N THR A 3 -4.28 31.63 -30.02
CA THR A 3 -5.44 31.36 -29.16
C THR A 3 -4.97 31.42 -27.71
N GLU A 4 -5.24 32.56 -27.07
CA GLU A 4 -5.07 32.75 -25.64
C GLU A 4 -6.14 31.92 -24.92
N THR A 5 -5.76 30.74 -24.43
CA THR A 5 -6.61 29.91 -23.58
C THR A 5 -6.83 30.64 -22.27
N ARG A 6 -7.97 31.34 -22.14
CA ARG A 6 -8.37 31.97 -20.88
C ARG A 6 -8.81 30.88 -19.92
N ASP A 7 -7.91 30.50 -19.01
CA ASP A 7 -8.26 29.71 -17.84
C ASP A 7 -9.34 30.46 -17.05
N THR A 8 -10.56 29.96 -17.10
CA THR A 8 -11.67 30.58 -16.38
C THR A 8 -11.47 30.40 -14.87
N PRO A 9 -11.77 31.40 -14.03
CA PRO A 9 -11.59 31.32 -12.57
C PRO A 9 -12.31 30.13 -11.92
N LEU A 10 -13.37 29.63 -12.56
CA LEU A 10 -14.13 28.44 -12.14
C LEU A 10 -13.32 27.14 -12.27
N ALA A 11 -12.45 27.02 -13.28
CA ALA A 11 -11.62 25.83 -13.48
C ALA A 11 -10.57 25.69 -12.37
N TRP A 12 -10.04 26.81 -11.87
CA TRP A 12 -9.11 26.83 -10.75
C TRP A 12 -9.80 26.39 -9.45
N LEU A 13 -10.96 26.95 -9.11
CA LEU A 13 -11.69 26.56 -7.88
C LEU A 13 -12.06 25.07 -7.86
N ARG A 14 -12.57 24.54 -8.97
CA ARG A 14 -12.92 23.11 -9.09
C ARG A 14 -11.69 22.22 -8.87
N ARG A 15 -10.56 22.55 -9.51
CA ARG A 15 -9.31 21.79 -9.37
C ARG A 15 -8.81 21.77 -7.91
N HIS A 16 -8.92 22.88 -7.19
CA HIS A 16 -8.50 22.95 -5.78
C HIS A 16 -9.43 22.11 -4.89
N HIS A 17 -10.74 22.20 -5.12
CA HIS A 17 -11.72 21.41 -4.38
C HIS A 17 -11.50 19.90 -4.58
N ASP A 18 -11.27 19.46 -5.82
CA ASP A 18 -11.01 18.05 -6.16
C ASP A 18 -9.74 17.53 -5.46
N VAL A 19 -8.67 18.34 -5.43
CA VAL A 19 -7.42 18.01 -4.73
C VAL A 19 -7.61 17.94 -3.22
N ILE A 20 -8.36 18.87 -2.63
CA ILE A 20 -8.66 18.87 -1.20
C ILE A 20 -9.49 17.64 -0.82
N LEU A 21 -10.52 17.32 -1.61
CA LEU A 21 -11.35 16.13 -1.40
C LEU A 21 -10.52 14.84 -1.52
N LEU A 22 -9.69 14.72 -2.56
CA LEU A 22 -8.80 13.56 -2.70
C LEU A 22 -7.85 13.45 -1.50
N GLY A 23 -7.24 14.56 -1.07
CA GLY A 23 -6.39 14.59 0.11
C GLY A 23 -7.12 14.11 1.36
N ALA A 24 -8.35 14.58 1.59
CA ALA A 24 -9.18 14.14 2.70
C ALA A 24 -9.53 12.65 2.63
N ILE A 25 -9.85 12.13 1.44
CA ILE A 25 -10.12 10.71 1.20
C ILE A 25 -8.89 9.85 1.51
N LEU A 26 -7.70 10.24 1.04
CA LEU A 26 -6.47 9.50 1.29
C LEU A 26 -6.06 9.54 2.77
N LEU A 27 -6.23 10.68 3.43
CA LEU A 27 -6.00 10.80 4.87
C LEU A 27 -6.96 9.92 5.67
N ALA A 28 -8.24 9.90 5.32
CA ALA A 28 -9.22 9.00 5.92
C ALA A 28 -8.86 7.53 5.67
N ALA A 29 -8.49 7.17 4.43
CA ALA A 29 -8.09 5.82 4.06
C ALA A 29 -6.85 5.33 4.83
N LEU A 30 -5.89 6.23 5.08
CA LEU A 30 -4.70 5.97 5.87
C LEU A 30 -5.05 5.83 7.37
N ALA A 31 -5.80 6.78 7.92
CA ALA A 31 -6.17 6.79 9.33
C ALA A 31 -6.97 5.54 9.71
N LEU A 32 -7.94 5.15 8.89
CA LEU A 32 -8.75 3.94 9.11
C LEU A 32 -7.91 2.65 9.06
N ARG A 33 -6.86 2.60 8.23
CA ARG A 33 -5.98 1.43 8.12
C ARG A 33 -4.95 1.35 9.24
N LEU A 34 -4.51 2.48 9.76
CA LEU A 34 -3.61 2.52 10.91
C LEU A 34 -4.37 2.30 12.24
N TYR A 35 -5.66 2.63 12.27
CA TYR A 35 -6.50 2.43 13.44
C TYR A 35 -6.55 0.94 13.80
N GLN A 36 -6.07 0.62 15.00
CA GLN A 36 -6.02 -0.74 15.55
C GLN A 36 -5.13 -1.74 14.78
N LEU A 37 -4.18 -1.28 13.96
CA LEU A 37 -3.33 -2.15 13.13
C LEU A 37 -2.56 -3.22 13.92
N GLU A 38 -2.23 -2.98 15.19
CA GLU A 38 -1.50 -3.90 16.08
C GLU A 38 -2.38 -4.53 17.17
N GLN A 39 -3.72 -4.34 17.13
CA GLN A 39 -4.57 -4.87 18.21
C GLN A 39 -4.77 -6.37 18.13
N ASP A 40 -4.89 -6.91 16.91
CA ASP A 40 -5.07 -8.33 16.66
C ASP A 40 -3.74 -9.00 16.35
N SER A 41 -3.50 -10.17 16.95
CA SER A 41 -2.38 -11.04 16.59
C SER A 41 -2.38 -11.39 15.10
N PHE A 42 -1.24 -11.87 14.58
CA PHE A 42 -1.16 -12.32 13.19
C PHE A 42 -2.22 -13.36 12.82
N TRP A 43 -2.80 -13.16 11.65
CA TRP A 43 -3.66 -14.14 11.00
C TRP A 43 -2.81 -15.31 10.49
N LEU A 44 -3.44 -16.46 10.22
CA LEU A 44 -2.71 -17.67 9.83
C LEU A 44 -1.90 -17.47 8.53
N ASP A 45 -2.50 -16.78 7.56
CA ASP A 45 -1.89 -16.43 6.28
C ASP A 45 -0.73 -15.44 6.44
N GLU A 46 -0.90 -14.39 7.27
CA GLU A 46 0.19 -13.46 7.62
C GLU A 46 1.37 -14.20 8.25
N LEU A 47 1.09 -15.12 9.18
CA LEU A 47 2.12 -15.91 9.85
C LEU A 47 2.87 -16.83 8.87
N ILE A 48 2.16 -17.46 7.93
CA ILE A 48 2.76 -18.29 6.87
C ILE A 48 3.67 -17.42 5.99
N GLN A 49 3.19 -16.24 5.57
CA GLN A 49 3.96 -15.30 4.76
C GLN A 49 5.25 -14.88 5.48
N ILE A 50 5.13 -14.42 6.74
CA ILE A 50 6.28 -14.01 7.55
C ILE A 50 7.26 -15.17 7.74
N ARG A 51 6.76 -16.38 8.00
CA ARG A 51 7.62 -17.56 8.18
C ARG A 51 8.45 -17.86 6.93
N ARG A 52 7.86 -17.78 5.73
CA ARG A 52 8.58 -17.96 4.45
C ARG A 52 9.53 -16.81 4.17
N SER A 53 9.12 -15.57 4.43
CA SER A 53 9.96 -14.38 4.25
C SER A 53 11.19 -14.34 5.17
N ARG A 54 11.23 -15.15 6.23
CA ARG A 54 12.41 -15.32 7.10
C ARG A 54 13.47 -16.28 6.56
N LEU A 55 13.20 -16.97 5.46
CA LEU A 55 14.20 -17.81 4.80
C LEU A 55 15.29 -16.94 4.15
N PRO A 56 16.51 -17.47 3.95
CA PRO A 56 17.52 -16.79 3.12
C PRO A 56 16.94 -16.44 1.75
N PHE A 57 17.26 -15.27 1.21
CA PHE A 57 16.61 -14.70 0.02
C PHE A 57 16.40 -15.71 -1.12
N PHE A 58 17.46 -16.39 -1.57
CA PHE A 58 17.34 -17.38 -2.64
C PHE A 58 16.55 -18.64 -2.27
N ALA A 59 16.57 -19.04 -0.99
CA ALA A 59 15.76 -20.14 -0.50
C ALA A 59 14.28 -19.76 -0.45
N MET A 60 13.96 -18.54 0.02
CA MET A 60 12.61 -17.98 -0.02
C MET A 60 12.07 -17.95 -1.45
N ILE A 61 12.84 -17.42 -2.42
CA ILE A 61 12.39 -17.36 -3.82
C ILE A 61 12.11 -18.76 -4.37
N LYS A 62 13.00 -19.73 -4.11
CA LYS A 62 12.77 -21.12 -4.55
C LYS A 62 11.53 -21.74 -3.92
N ASP A 63 11.32 -21.52 -2.62
CA ASP A 63 10.17 -22.02 -1.87
C ASP A 63 8.86 -21.42 -2.43
N VAL A 64 8.82 -20.10 -2.61
CA VAL A 64 7.64 -19.38 -3.12
C VAL A 64 7.33 -19.74 -4.57
N LEU A 65 8.34 -19.95 -5.43
CA LEU A 65 8.12 -20.38 -6.82
C LEU A 65 7.64 -21.82 -6.95
N ALA A 66 7.88 -22.66 -5.95
CA ALA A 66 7.37 -24.03 -5.91
C ALA A 66 5.89 -24.09 -5.43
N GLU A 67 5.39 -23.04 -4.78
CA GLU A 67 4.03 -22.96 -4.28
C GLU A 67 3.07 -22.43 -5.35
N VAL A 68 2.04 -23.20 -5.67
CA VAL A 68 0.97 -22.75 -6.59
C VAL A 68 0.17 -21.64 -5.94
N GLY A 69 0.13 -20.46 -6.58
CA GLY A 69 -0.67 -19.32 -6.15
C GLY A 69 0.07 -18.31 -5.25
N ALA A 70 1.34 -18.55 -4.92
CA ALA A 70 2.13 -17.57 -4.18
C ALA A 70 2.63 -16.46 -5.12
N VAL A 71 2.51 -15.19 -4.69
CA VAL A 71 2.95 -14.02 -5.45
C VAL A 71 4.31 -13.56 -4.91
N PRO A 72 5.44 -13.73 -5.65
CA PRO A 72 6.78 -13.52 -5.09
C PRO A 72 7.06 -12.12 -4.55
N ILE A 73 6.42 -11.09 -5.13
CA ILE A 73 6.70 -9.70 -4.78
C ILE A 73 6.35 -9.39 -3.32
N GLU A 74 5.24 -9.92 -2.81
CA GLU A 74 4.80 -9.70 -1.43
C GLU A 74 5.77 -10.35 -0.43
N TYR A 75 6.30 -11.53 -0.75
CA TYR A 75 7.30 -12.19 0.09
C TYR A 75 8.63 -11.44 0.10
N ILE A 76 9.04 -10.89 -1.05
CA ILE A 76 10.24 -10.06 -1.18
C ILE A 76 10.11 -8.80 -0.32
N ILE A 77 8.98 -8.09 -0.42
CA ILE A 77 8.74 -6.88 0.37
C ILE A 77 8.80 -7.23 1.86
N THR A 78 8.05 -8.24 2.31
CA THR A 78 8.05 -8.66 3.71
C THR A 78 9.42 -9.13 4.20
N HIS A 79 10.23 -9.77 3.34
CA HIS A 79 11.62 -10.12 3.64
C HIS A 79 12.44 -8.87 3.96
N PHE A 80 12.43 -7.87 3.08
CA PHE A 80 13.19 -6.65 3.31
C PHE A 80 12.68 -5.86 4.53
N VAL A 81 11.36 -5.78 4.74
CA VAL A 81 10.78 -5.13 5.92
C VAL A 81 11.26 -5.83 7.21
N TYR A 82 11.19 -7.16 7.25
CA TYR A 82 11.58 -7.96 8.41
C TYR A 82 13.07 -7.79 8.78
N TYR A 83 13.96 -7.72 7.78
CA TYR A 83 15.41 -7.63 8.00
C TYR A 83 15.92 -6.20 8.21
N TYR A 84 15.31 -5.19 7.58
CA TYR A 84 15.87 -3.83 7.55
C TYR A 84 15.03 -2.77 8.26
N ILE A 85 13.72 -2.99 8.46
CA ILE A 85 12.82 -1.99 9.05
C ILE A 85 12.43 -2.39 10.47
N GLY A 86 11.93 -3.60 10.66
CA GLY A 86 11.52 -4.08 11.96
C GLY A 86 10.65 -5.34 11.90
N ARG A 87 10.33 -5.84 13.09
CA ARG A 87 9.63 -7.13 13.28
C ARG A 87 8.35 -7.03 14.08
N SER A 88 7.92 -5.82 14.46
CA SER A 88 6.62 -5.64 15.11
C SER A 88 5.49 -5.93 14.11
N GLU A 89 4.31 -6.27 14.64
CA GLU A 89 3.15 -6.61 13.81
C GLU A 89 2.74 -5.45 12.92
N GLY A 90 2.76 -4.22 13.46
CA GLY A 90 2.40 -3.03 12.70
C GLY A 90 3.39 -2.78 11.56
N ILE A 91 4.69 -2.92 11.82
CA ILE A 91 5.73 -2.74 10.79
C ILE A 91 5.55 -3.75 9.64
N LEU A 92 5.27 -5.01 9.97
CA LEU A 92 5.08 -6.06 8.97
C LEU A 92 3.75 -5.90 8.20
N ARG A 93 2.77 -5.19 8.76
CA ARG A 93 1.50 -4.83 8.07
C ARG A 93 1.55 -3.50 7.31
N LEU A 94 2.57 -2.64 7.52
CA LEU A 94 2.70 -1.36 6.81
C LEU A 94 2.66 -1.48 5.27
N PRO A 95 3.28 -2.50 4.63
CA PRO A 95 3.16 -2.67 3.19
C PRO A 95 1.71 -2.79 2.71
N ALA A 96 0.88 -3.56 3.43
CA ALA A 96 -0.54 -3.71 3.11
C ALA A 96 -1.31 -2.40 3.29
N VAL A 97 -0.96 -1.60 4.31
CA VAL A 97 -1.51 -0.25 4.51
C VAL A 97 -1.19 0.64 3.32
N LEU A 98 0.06 0.64 2.87
CA LEU A 98 0.50 1.43 1.71
C LEU A 98 -0.27 1.02 0.45
N TRP A 99 -0.31 -0.27 0.12
CA TRP A 99 -1.06 -0.75 -1.06
C TRP A 99 -2.55 -0.41 -0.99
N GLY A 100 -3.14 -0.48 0.19
CA GLY A 100 -4.53 -0.10 0.41
C GLY A 100 -4.78 1.41 0.22
N VAL A 101 -3.84 2.28 0.54
CA VAL A 101 -3.97 3.73 0.28
C VAL A 101 -3.72 4.05 -1.19
N LEU A 102 -2.71 3.43 -1.81
CA LEU A 102 -2.42 3.59 -3.24
C LEU A 102 -3.58 3.09 -4.11
N SER A 103 -4.28 2.03 -3.71
CA SER A 103 -5.45 1.54 -4.45
C SER A 103 -6.60 2.55 -4.44
N VAL A 104 -6.85 3.24 -3.33
CA VAL A 104 -7.84 4.33 -3.25
C VAL A 104 -7.48 5.47 -4.19
N ALA A 105 -6.20 5.89 -4.22
CA ALA A 105 -5.73 6.90 -5.17
C ALA A 105 -5.93 6.43 -6.61
N THR A 106 -5.60 5.18 -6.90
CA THR A 106 -5.70 4.60 -8.26
C THR A 106 -7.16 4.56 -8.72
N VAL A 107 -8.08 4.07 -7.88
CA VAL A 107 -9.51 4.03 -8.19
C VAL A 107 -10.05 5.43 -8.45
N TYR A 108 -9.67 6.42 -7.64
CA TYR A 108 -10.07 7.81 -7.85
C TYR A 108 -9.66 8.36 -9.24
N PHE A 109 -8.46 8.01 -9.71
CA PHE A 109 -8.00 8.43 -11.04
C PHE A 109 -8.64 7.66 -12.20
N LEU A 110 -9.14 6.45 -11.96
CA LEU A 110 -9.79 5.63 -12.97
C LEU A 110 -11.27 6.02 -13.21
N GLY A 111 -11.94 6.59 -12.20
CA GLY A 111 -13.33 7.04 -12.27
C GLY A 111 -14.30 6.00 -11.71
#